data_AF-A0A6L9KM28-F1
#
_entry.id   AF-A0A6L9KM28-F1
#
_cell.length_a   1.000
_cell.length_b   1.000
_cell.length_c   1.000
_cell.angle_alpha   90.00
_cell.angle_beta   90.00
_cell.angle_gamma   90.00
#
_symmetry.space_group_name_H-M   'P 1'
#
loop_
_entity.id
_entity.type
_entity.pdbx_description
1 polymer ?
#
loop_
_entity_poly.entity_id
_entity_poly.type
_entity_poly.pdbx_seq_one_letter_code
_entity_poly.pdbx_strand_id
1 'polypeptide(L)'
;DIIYGDYKFEKGEKVYPEYLTPLFFVRSSLPHQSTFFKKEVFDKMGFYDEKYKIVSDRAFYIKCFLSNLFVFKHINFPLTVYDLFGISNNVVHQEEQVVENETMFKEYYGVFYDDYKKMNQMISQLNQARRETLLGILKRVINKIKKTCYIR
;
A
#
# COMPACT_ATOMS: atom_id res chain seq x y z
N ASP A 1 6.15 14.57 11.30
CA ASP A 1 7.55 14.37 10.83
C ASP A 1 7.63 13.70 9.48
N ILE A 2 6.70 12.77 9.23
CA ILE A 2 6.49 12.15 7.93
C ILE A 2 5.13 12.62 7.42
N ILE A 3 5.09 13.23 6.25
CA ILE A 3 3.83 13.59 5.58
C ILE A 3 3.65 12.72 4.35
N TYR A 4 2.43 12.28 4.11
CA TYR A 4 2.09 11.52 2.90
C TYR A 4 0.80 12.06 2.33
N GLY A 5 0.71 12.09 1.01
CA GLY A 5 -0.50 12.51 0.32
C GLY A 5 -0.97 11.48 -0.69
N ASP A 6 -2.07 11.82 -1.33
CA ASP A 6 -2.65 11.00 -2.38
C ASP A 6 -1.83 11.11 -3.67
N TYR A 7 -2.17 10.30 -4.67
CA TYR A 7 -1.63 10.52 -6.01
C TYR A 7 -2.69 10.30 -7.07
N LYS A 8 -2.54 11.03 -8.18
CA LYS A 8 -3.33 10.86 -9.39
C LYS A 8 -2.59 9.99 -10.40
N PHE A 9 -3.33 9.32 -11.25
CA PHE A 9 -2.83 8.64 -12.45
C PHE A 9 -3.84 8.88 -13.58
N GLU A 10 -3.48 8.53 -14.81
CA GLU A 10 -4.24 8.92 -16.02
C GLU A 10 -5.76 8.67 -15.93
N LYS A 11 -6.17 7.59 -15.24
CA LYS A 11 -7.58 7.19 -15.09
C LYS A 11 -8.01 7.03 -13.63
N GLY A 12 -7.58 7.93 -12.76
CA GLY A 12 -8.10 8.01 -11.39
C GLY A 12 -7.13 8.59 -10.38
N GLU A 13 -7.42 8.32 -9.12
CA GLU A 13 -6.58 8.69 -8.00
C GLU A 13 -6.57 7.57 -6.96
N LYS A 14 -5.50 7.54 -6.16
CA LYS A 14 -5.42 6.68 -4.99
C LYS A 14 -5.41 7.56 -3.76
N VAL A 15 -6.49 7.44 -2.99
CA VAL A 15 -6.64 8.10 -1.70
C VAL A 15 -6.11 7.18 -0.59
N TYR A 16 -5.34 7.76 0.31
CA TYR A 16 -4.75 7.09 1.47
C TYR A 16 -5.57 7.35 2.73
N PRO A 17 -5.52 6.43 3.72
CA PRO A 17 -6.25 6.62 4.97
C PRO A 17 -5.59 7.70 5.82
N GLU A 18 -6.37 8.42 6.62
CA GLU A 18 -5.86 9.40 7.60
C GLU A 18 -5.04 8.72 8.70
N TYR A 19 -5.47 7.53 9.12
CA TYR A 19 -4.85 6.75 10.18
C TYR A 19 -4.22 5.47 9.63
N LEU A 20 -2.94 5.28 9.94
CA LEU A 20 -2.17 4.10 9.55
C LEU A 20 -2.29 3.01 10.63
N THR A 21 -2.29 1.76 10.19
CA THR A 21 -2.33 0.58 11.06
C THR A 21 -1.36 -0.48 10.55
N PRO A 22 -0.94 -1.44 11.39
CA PRO A 22 -0.16 -2.58 10.92
C PRO A 22 -0.84 -3.32 9.76
N LEU A 23 -2.16 -3.53 9.84
CA LEU A 23 -2.92 -4.18 8.77
C LEU A 23 -2.92 -3.37 7.47
N PHE A 24 -2.93 -2.02 7.54
CA PHE A 24 -2.72 -1.19 6.35
C PHE A 24 -1.38 -1.52 5.70
N PHE A 25 -0.30 -1.56 6.48
CA PHE A 25 1.03 -1.87 5.97
C PHE A 25 1.21 -3.31 5.52
N VAL A 26 0.38 -4.26 5.95
CA VAL A 26 0.33 -5.62 5.37
C VAL A 26 -0.37 -5.63 4.01
N ARG A 27 -1.41 -4.80 3.86
CA ARG A 27 -2.24 -4.74 2.65
C ARG A 27 -1.75 -3.76 1.58
N SER A 28 -0.97 -2.76 1.97
CA SER A 28 -0.45 -1.72 1.09
C SER A 28 0.84 -1.10 1.65
N SER A 29 1.34 -0.09 0.96
CA SER A 29 2.45 0.76 1.38
C SER A 29 2.09 2.22 1.12
N LEU A 30 2.71 3.14 1.87
CA LEU A 30 2.63 4.57 1.58
C LEU A 30 3.19 4.86 0.17
N PRO A 31 2.69 5.90 -0.51
CA PRO A 31 3.13 6.25 -1.84
C PRO A 31 4.49 6.92 -1.75
N HIS A 32 5.56 6.26 -2.22
CA HIS A 32 6.92 6.82 -2.11
C HIS A 32 7.03 8.20 -2.77
N GLN A 33 6.48 8.32 -3.98
CA GLN A 33 6.46 9.59 -4.71
C GLN A 33 5.69 10.72 -4.00
N SER A 34 4.68 10.38 -3.18
CA SER A 34 3.86 11.34 -2.44
C SER A 34 4.17 11.34 -0.94
N THR A 35 5.34 10.89 -0.50
CA THR A 35 5.75 10.90 0.91
C THR A 35 6.99 11.76 1.09
N PHE A 36 6.95 12.64 2.09
CA PHE A 36 8.06 13.54 2.42
C PHE A 36 8.49 13.32 3.88
N PHE A 37 9.79 13.38 4.07
CA PHE A 37 10.45 13.13 5.34
C PHE A 37 11.15 14.41 5.80
N LYS A 38 10.99 14.77 7.07
CA LYS A 38 12.01 15.60 7.69
C LYS A 38 13.33 14.84 7.74
N LYS A 39 14.45 15.55 7.58
CA LYS A 39 15.80 14.96 7.64
C LYS A 39 16.05 14.15 8.92
N GLU A 40 15.56 14.64 10.05
CA GLU A 40 15.73 14.01 11.37
C GLU A 40 15.19 12.57 11.45
N VAL A 41 14.27 12.18 10.54
CA VAL A 41 13.76 10.81 10.47
C VAL A 41 14.90 9.85 10.07
N PHE A 42 15.66 10.20 9.04
CA PHE A 42 16.80 9.39 8.59
C PHE A 42 17.95 9.45 9.59
N ASP A 43 18.19 10.60 10.23
CA ASP A 43 19.23 10.73 11.25
C ASP A 43 18.99 9.77 12.45
N LYS A 44 17.71 9.54 12.81
CA LYS A 44 17.31 8.66 13.91
C LYS A 44 17.11 7.20 13.51
N MET A 45 16.60 6.94 12.29
CA MET A 45 16.25 5.59 11.85
C MET A 45 17.30 4.92 10.98
N GLY A 46 18.30 5.67 10.51
CA GLY A 46 19.17 5.25 9.42
C GLY A 46 18.48 5.40 8.05
N PHE A 47 19.12 4.87 7.02
CA PHE A 47 18.62 4.90 5.64
C PHE A 47 17.81 3.64 5.29
N TYR A 48 17.42 3.55 4.02
CA TYR A 48 16.78 2.36 3.45
C TYR A 48 17.67 1.13 3.60
N ASP A 49 17.03 -0.02 3.85
CA ASP A 49 17.73 -1.30 3.96
C ASP A 49 17.89 -1.90 2.56
N GLU A 50 19.12 -1.84 2.04
CA GLU A 50 19.47 -2.28 0.69
C GLU A 50 19.40 -3.81 0.51
N LYS A 51 19.20 -4.58 1.59
CA LYS A 51 18.93 -6.03 1.47
C LYS A 51 17.60 -6.31 0.76
N TYR A 52 16.66 -5.36 0.82
CA TYR A 52 15.39 -5.42 0.09
C TYR A 52 15.54 -4.62 -1.21
N LYS A 53 15.41 -5.28 -2.36
CA LYS A 53 15.55 -4.62 -3.67
C LYS A 53 14.26 -3.97 -4.12
N ILE A 54 13.11 -4.51 -3.71
CA ILE A 54 11.79 -4.08 -4.20
C ILE A 54 10.99 -3.41 -3.08
N VAL A 55 11.09 -3.90 -1.84
CA VAL A 55 10.23 -3.45 -0.73
C VAL A 55 10.91 -2.52 0.28
N SER A 56 12.09 -1.98 -0.04
CA SER A 56 12.90 -1.19 0.90
C SER A 56 12.15 0.02 1.48
N ASP A 57 11.41 0.75 0.64
CA ASP A 57 10.60 1.89 1.08
C ASP A 57 9.55 1.47 2.12
N ARG A 58 8.86 0.35 1.84
CA ARG A 58 7.82 -0.19 2.72
C ARG A 58 8.42 -0.64 4.05
N ALA A 59 9.57 -1.30 4.02
CA ALA A 59 10.31 -1.70 5.20
C ALA A 59 10.65 -0.48 6.06
N PHE A 60 11.14 0.60 5.44
CA PHE A 60 11.46 1.84 6.13
C PHE A 60 10.23 2.51 6.78
N TYR A 61 9.09 2.53 6.09
CA TYR A 61 7.85 3.07 6.66
C TYR A 61 7.37 2.28 7.87
N ILE A 62 7.43 0.94 7.80
CA ILE A 62 7.05 0.07 8.91
C ILE A 62 8.00 0.27 10.09
N LYS A 63 9.32 0.34 9.83
CA LYS A 63 10.33 0.65 10.85
C LYS A 63 10.03 1.98 11.55
N CYS A 64 9.74 3.03 10.79
CA CYS A 64 9.36 4.34 11.33
C CYS A 64 8.06 4.27 12.13
N PHE A 65 7.04 3.60 11.62
CA PHE A 65 5.73 3.45 12.27
C PHE A 65 5.84 2.72 13.60
N LEU A 66 6.53 1.57 13.63
CA LEU A 66 6.70 0.76 14.84
C LEU A 66 7.58 1.43 15.90
N SER A 67 8.45 2.35 15.51
CA SER A 67 9.30 3.08 16.47
C SER A 67 8.50 3.97 17.42
N ASN A 68 7.29 4.41 17.03
CA ASN A 68 6.49 5.43 17.72
C ASN A 68 7.22 6.76 17.97
N LEU A 69 8.33 7.01 17.27
CA LEU A 69 9.12 8.24 17.43
C LEU A 69 8.64 9.41 16.56
N PHE A 70 7.78 9.14 15.58
CA PHE A 70 7.40 10.10 14.55
C PHE A 70 5.89 10.20 14.38
N VAL A 71 5.44 11.41 14.10
CA VAL A 71 4.06 11.66 13.70
C VAL A 71 3.92 11.52 12.18
N PHE A 72 2.98 10.67 11.77
CA PHE A 72 2.53 10.53 10.40
C PHE A 72 1.31 11.44 10.17
N LYS A 73 1.33 12.25 9.11
CA LYS A 73 0.20 13.12 8.75
C LYS A 73 -0.21 12.92 7.30
N HIS A 74 -1.46 12.54 7.10
CA HIS A 74 -2.07 12.48 5.77
C HIS A 74 -2.42 13.89 5.28
N ILE A 75 -2.14 14.15 4.01
CA ILE A 75 -2.62 15.30 3.27
C ILE A 75 -3.62 14.77 2.25
N ASN A 76 -4.90 15.08 2.46
CA ASN A 76 -6.01 14.73 1.55
C ASN A 76 -5.95 15.59 0.28
N PHE A 77 -4.86 15.44 -0.46
CA PHE A 77 -4.57 16.12 -1.71
C PHE A 77 -3.60 15.26 -2.54
N PRO A 78 -3.82 15.17 -3.87
CA PRO A 78 -2.91 14.44 -4.76
C PRO A 78 -1.61 15.22 -4.96
N LEU A 79 -0.55 14.82 -4.26
CA LEU A 79 0.75 15.50 -4.30
C LEU A 79 1.55 15.20 -5.57
N THR A 80 1.26 14.08 -6.25
CA THR A 80 1.92 13.69 -7.50
C THR A 80 0.98 13.14 -8.55
N VAL A 81 1.42 13.18 -9.80
CA VAL A 81 0.88 12.38 -10.91
C VAL A 81 1.82 11.21 -11.17
N TYR A 82 1.29 10.00 -11.15
CA TYR A 82 2.04 8.75 -11.28
C TYR A 82 1.67 8.03 -12.58
N ASP A 83 2.68 7.65 -13.35
CA ASP A 83 2.56 7.05 -14.69
C ASP A 83 2.43 5.51 -14.70
N LEU A 84 2.49 4.88 -13.50
CA LEU A 84 2.33 3.44 -13.27
C LEU A 84 3.45 2.54 -13.83
N PHE A 85 4.51 3.09 -14.42
CA PHE A 85 5.58 2.30 -15.07
C PHE A 85 6.65 1.75 -14.11
N GLY A 86 6.46 1.87 -12.79
CA GLY A 86 7.43 1.43 -11.79
C GLY A 86 7.66 -0.09 -11.76
N ILE A 87 8.88 -0.49 -11.40
CA ILE A 87 9.32 -1.89 -11.28
C ILE A 87 8.41 -2.71 -10.35
N SER A 88 7.87 -2.08 -9.30
CA SER A 88 6.93 -2.72 -8.36
C SER A 88 5.58 -3.12 -8.98
N ASN A 89 5.28 -2.65 -10.20
CA ASN A 89 4.09 -3.06 -10.96
C ASN A 89 4.42 -4.08 -12.05
N ASN A 90 5.69 -4.46 -12.21
CA ASN A 90 6.13 -5.42 -13.21
C ASN A 90 5.89 -6.85 -12.72
N VAL A 91 5.18 -7.64 -13.53
CA VAL A 91 4.85 -9.05 -13.26
C VAL A 91 6.11 -9.90 -13.04
N VAL A 92 7.21 -9.56 -13.71
CA VAL A 92 8.49 -10.30 -13.62
C VAL A 92 9.04 -10.33 -12.19
N HIS A 93 8.79 -9.29 -11.39
CA HIS A 93 9.33 -9.16 -10.04
C HIS A 93 8.35 -9.56 -8.94
N GLN A 94 7.17 -10.09 -9.29
CA GLN A 94 6.13 -10.38 -8.30
C GLN A 94 6.55 -11.47 -7.31
N GLU A 95 7.20 -12.54 -7.77
CA GLU A 95 7.63 -13.63 -6.88
C GLU A 95 8.70 -13.14 -5.89
N GLU A 96 9.71 -12.41 -6.37
CA GLU A 96 10.75 -11.81 -5.53
C GLU A 96 10.12 -10.84 -4.52
N GLN A 97 9.18 -10.00 -4.95
CA GLN A 97 8.46 -9.08 -4.08
C GLN A 97 7.64 -9.81 -3.00
N VAL A 98 7.01 -10.95 -3.32
CA VAL A 98 6.26 -11.76 -2.34
C VAL A 98 7.20 -12.33 -1.28
N VAL A 99 8.36 -12.86 -1.70
CA VAL A 99 9.38 -13.42 -0.78
C VAL A 99 9.98 -12.32 0.11
N GLU A 100 10.32 -11.17 -0.46
CA GLU A 100 10.84 -10.03 0.30
C GLU A 100 9.81 -9.51 1.30
N ASN A 101 8.55 -9.37 0.91
CA ASN A 101 7.48 -8.96 1.83
C ASN A 101 7.31 -9.95 2.98
N GLU A 102 7.27 -11.26 2.70
CA GLU A 102 7.11 -12.28 3.73
C GLU A 102 8.28 -12.24 4.74
N THR A 103 9.51 -12.09 4.25
CA THR A 103 10.70 -11.93 5.10
C THR A 103 10.62 -10.67 5.94
N MET A 104 10.34 -9.53 5.30
CA MET A 104 10.23 -8.23 5.93
C MET A 104 9.15 -8.21 7.02
N PHE A 105 7.97 -8.77 6.76
CA PHE A 105 6.90 -8.80 7.74
C PHE A 105 7.20 -9.70 8.94
N LYS A 106 7.86 -10.85 8.72
CA LYS A 106 8.31 -11.71 9.82
C LYS A 106 9.35 -11.00 10.67
N GLU A 107 10.26 -10.25 10.06
CA GLU A 107 11.29 -9.47 10.76
C GLU A 107 10.67 -8.36 11.62
N TYR A 108 9.75 -7.57 11.08
CA TYR A 108 9.19 -6.40 11.79
C TYR A 108 8.02 -6.71 12.72
N TYR A 109 7.10 -7.62 12.34
CA TYR A 109 5.90 -7.93 13.13
C TYR A 109 6.03 -9.22 13.95
N GLY A 110 7.03 -10.05 13.69
CA GLY A 110 7.24 -11.31 14.40
C GLY A 110 5.99 -12.20 14.36
N VAL A 111 5.63 -12.73 15.53
CA VAL A 111 4.48 -13.64 15.70
C VAL A 111 3.14 -12.98 15.31
N PHE A 112 3.02 -11.67 15.43
CA PHE A 112 1.77 -10.95 15.07
C PHE A 112 1.52 -10.92 13.57
N TYR A 113 2.54 -11.17 12.74
CA TYR A 113 2.35 -11.23 11.30
C TYR A 113 1.33 -12.31 10.89
N ASP A 114 1.34 -13.47 11.56
CA ASP A 114 0.41 -14.55 11.24
C ASP A 114 -1.05 -14.14 11.50
N ASP A 115 -1.30 -13.32 12.51
CA ASP A 115 -2.63 -12.76 12.79
C ASP A 115 -3.04 -11.79 11.68
N TYR A 116 -2.17 -10.87 11.29
CA TYR A 116 -2.47 -9.94 10.19
C TYR A 116 -2.66 -10.65 8.85
N LYS A 117 -1.90 -11.72 8.60
CA LYS A 117 -2.01 -12.56 7.40
C LYS A 117 -3.38 -13.25 7.35
N LYS A 118 -3.81 -13.86 8.47
CA LYS A 118 -5.16 -14.44 8.60
C LYS A 118 -6.25 -13.39 8.42
N MET A 119 -6.13 -12.22 9.07
CA MET A 119 -7.08 -11.12 8.91
C MET A 119 -7.20 -10.68 7.45
N ASN A 120 -6.07 -10.53 6.74
CA ASN A 120 -6.08 -10.17 5.32
C ASN A 120 -6.74 -11.24 4.44
N GLN A 121 -6.50 -12.53 4.73
CA GLN A 121 -7.17 -13.64 4.05
C GLN A 121 -8.68 -13.61 4.26
N MET A 122 -9.15 -13.43 5.51
CA MET A 122 -10.58 -13.31 5.81
C MET A 122 -11.22 -12.12 5.10
N ILE A 123 -10.54 -10.96 5.06
CA ILE A 123 -11.05 -9.80 4.30
C ILE A 123 -11.14 -10.10 2.81
N SER A 124 -10.17 -10.83 2.24
CA SER A 124 -10.22 -11.26 0.83
C SER A 124 -11.42 -12.17 0.56
N GLN A 125 -11.64 -13.17 1.41
CA GLN A 125 -12.79 -14.09 1.35
C GLN A 125 -14.12 -13.34 1.46
N LEU A 126 -14.25 -12.42 2.42
CA LEU A 126 -15.43 -11.57 2.57
C LEU A 126 -15.70 -10.72 1.33
N ASN A 127 -14.65 -10.13 0.75
CA ASN A 127 -14.78 -9.36 -0.49
C ASN A 127 -15.18 -10.23 -1.68
N GLN A 128 -14.66 -11.46 -1.76
CA GLN A 128 -15.05 -12.42 -2.78
C GLN A 128 -16.52 -12.82 -2.63
N ALA A 129 -16.94 -13.26 -1.44
CA ALA A 129 -18.33 -13.59 -1.15
C ALA A 129 -19.28 -12.43 -1.50
N ARG A 130 -18.92 -11.19 -1.15
CA ARG A 130 -19.68 -9.99 -1.53
C ARG A 130 -19.81 -9.81 -3.04
N ARG A 131 -18.75 -10.10 -3.82
CA ARG A 131 -18.76 -10.01 -5.30
C ARG A 131 -19.61 -11.08 -5.97
N GLU A 132 -19.78 -12.22 -5.32
CA GLU A 132 -20.57 -13.37 -5.79
C GLU A 132 -22.07 -13.20 -5.52
N THR A 133 -22.47 -12.29 -4.63
CA THR A 133 -23.87 -11.93 -4.44
C THR A 133 -24.52 -11.38 -5.72
N LEU A 134 -25.85 -11.51 -5.84
CA LEU A 134 -26.64 -10.94 -6.95
C LEU A 134 -26.36 -9.43 -7.14
N LEU A 135 -26.34 -8.67 -6.05
CA LEU A 135 -26.01 -7.24 -6.08
C LEU A 135 -24.58 -6.98 -6.57
N GLY A 136 -23.62 -7.82 -6.15
CA GLY A 136 -22.24 -7.76 -6.60
C GLY A 136 -22.07 -8.04 -8.09
N ILE A 137 -22.79 -9.03 -8.62
CA ILE A 137 -22.84 -9.35 -10.05
C ILE A 137 -23.46 -8.18 -10.83
N LEU A 138 -24.63 -7.70 -10.39
CA LEU A 138 -25.33 -6.58 -11.03
C LEU A 138 -24.45 -5.33 -11.10
N LYS A 139 -23.78 -4.97 -9.99
CA LYS A 139 -22.86 -3.82 -9.94
C LYS A 139 -21.72 -3.96 -10.95
N ARG A 140 -21.16 -5.16 -11.13
CA ARG A 140 -20.09 -5.41 -12.12
C ARG A 140 -20.59 -5.24 -13.54
N VAL A 141 -21.78 -5.76 -13.85
CA VAL A 141 -22.40 -5.60 -15.17
C VAL A 141 -22.65 -4.12 -15.48
N ILE A 142 -23.24 -3.38 -14.54
CA ILE A 142 -23.47 -1.93 -14.68
C ILE A 142 -22.15 -1.17 -14.91
N ASN A 143 -21.11 -1.46 -14.14
CA ASN A 143 -19.82 -0.81 -14.31
C ASN A 143 -19.16 -1.15 -15.67
N LYS A 144 -19.33 -2.38 -16.15
CA LYS A 144 -18.85 -2.79 -17.47
C LYS A 144 -19.60 -2.03 -18.57
N ILE A 145 -20.92 -1.94 -18.49
CA ILE A 145 -21.74 -1.16 -19.44
C ILE A 145 -21.32 0.31 -19.43
N LYS A 146 -21.21 0.94 -18.25
CA LYS A 146 -20.73 2.33 -18.15
C LYS A 146 -19.37 2.50 -18.81
N LYS A 147 -18.41 1.61 -18.54
CA LYS A 147 -17.07 1.70 -19.14
C LYS A 147 -17.11 1.54 -20.67
N THR A 148 -18.01 0.72 -21.21
CA THR A 148 -18.17 0.55 -22.67
C THR A 148 -18.93 1.71 -23.31
N CYS A 149 -19.96 2.26 -22.65
CA CYS A 149 -20.78 3.36 -23.17
C CYS A 149 -20.11 4.74 -23.04
N TYR A 150 -19.23 4.94 -22.05
CA TYR A 150 -18.40 6.15 -21.92
C TYR A 150 -17.11 6.08 -22.77
N ILE A 151 -17.02 5.14 -23.72
CA ILE A 151 -16.06 5.20 -24.83
C ILE A 151 -16.74 6.00 -25.96
N ARG A 152 -16.69 7.33 -25.81
CA ARG A 152 -16.64 8.33 -26.88
C ARG A 152 -16.08 9.62 -26.30
#